data_AF-A0A8H4VFX9-F1
#
_entry.id   AF-A0A8H4VFX9-F1
#
_cell.length_a   1.000
_cell.length_b   1.000
_cell.length_c   1.000
_cell.angle_alpha   90.00
_cell.angle_beta   90.00
_cell.angle_gamma   90.00
#
_symmetry.space_group_name_H-M   'P 1'
#
loop_
_entity.id
_entity.type
_entity.pdbx_description
1 polymer ?
#
loop_
_entity_poly.entity_id
_entity_poly.type
_entity_poly.pdbx_seq_one_letter_code
_entity_poly.pdbx_strand_id
1 'polypeptide(L)'
;MPPPPPPPSFPPLTATHGLTADEATALRAQATTAKTKAYCPYSHFRVGAAVLSSDGRITTGANVENASYPVGTCAERVALAAAVVGGGGV
;
A
#
# COMPACT_ATOMS: atom_id res chain seq x y z
N MET A 1 -5.34 -9.91 -34.41
CA MET A 1 -5.54 -8.94 -33.31
C MET A 1 -4.39 -7.97 -33.32
N PRO A 2 -4.61 -6.66 -33.18
CA PRO A 2 -3.53 -5.72 -32.89
C PRO A 2 -2.92 -6.03 -31.51
N PRO A 3 -1.63 -5.72 -31.27
CA PRO A 3 -1.03 -5.84 -29.95
C PRO A 3 -1.74 -4.91 -28.96
N PRO A 4 -1.78 -5.27 -27.66
CA PRO A 4 -2.31 -4.37 -26.64
C PRO A 4 -1.52 -3.06 -26.63
N PRO A 5 -2.18 -1.92 -26.32
CA PRO A 5 -1.47 -0.66 -26.17
C PRO A 5 -0.40 -0.79 -25.07
N PRO A 6 0.71 -0.05 -25.18
CA PRO A 6 1.69 0.01 -24.10
C PRO A 6 1.03 0.50 -22.81
N PRO A 7 1.48 0.03 -21.64
CA PRO A 7 0.97 0.51 -20.38
C PRO A 7 1.20 2.02 -20.26
N PRO A 8 0.31 2.75 -19.57
CA PRO A 8 0.50 4.17 -19.34
C PRO A 8 1.82 4.40 -18.58
N SER A 9 2.58 5.42 -19.01
CA SER A 9 3.72 5.89 -18.23
C SER A 9 3.20 6.70 -17.04
N PHE A 10 3.51 6.23 -15.83
CA PHE A 10 3.24 7.00 -14.63
C PHE A 10 4.42 7.94 -14.36
N PRO A 11 4.18 9.23 -14.10
CA PRO A 11 5.23 10.13 -13.63
C PRO A 11 5.86 9.59 -12.33
N PRO A 12 7.13 9.90 -12.04
CA PRO A 12 7.75 9.51 -10.79
C PRO A 12 6.95 10.10 -9.61
N LEU A 13 6.72 9.29 -8.57
CA LEU A 13 5.92 9.65 -7.39
C LEU A 13 6.33 10.99 -6.76
N THR A 14 7.62 11.32 -6.86
CA THR A 14 8.22 12.56 -6.37
C THR A 14 7.67 13.80 -7.07
N ALA A 15 7.34 13.72 -8.35
CA ALA A 15 6.83 14.85 -9.15
C ALA A 15 5.32 15.09 -8.95
N THR A 16 4.55 14.05 -8.62
CA THR A 16 3.07 14.15 -8.55
C THR A 16 2.57 14.55 -7.16
N HIS A 17 3.30 14.21 -6.11
CA HIS A 17 2.83 14.34 -4.72
C HIS A 17 3.76 15.14 -3.80
N GLY A 18 4.78 15.81 -4.34
CA GLY A 18 5.72 16.61 -3.55
C GLY A 18 6.62 15.78 -2.61
N LEU A 19 6.71 14.47 -2.84
CA LEU A 19 7.54 13.56 -2.06
C LEU A 19 9.02 13.73 -2.43
N THR A 20 9.89 13.62 -1.43
CA THR A 20 11.32 13.45 -1.64
C THR A 20 11.64 12.05 -2.17
N ALA A 21 12.81 11.89 -2.80
CA ALA A 21 13.26 10.58 -3.28
C ALA A 21 13.45 9.58 -2.13
N ASP A 22 13.87 10.06 -0.96
CA ASP A 22 14.10 9.26 0.24
C ASP A 22 12.77 8.78 0.85
N GLU A 23 11.76 9.65 0.96
CA GLU A 23 10.41 9.26 1.40
C GLU A 23 9.79 8.23 0.46
N ALA A 24 9.91 8.42 -0.85
CA ALA A 24 9.41 7.47 -1.83
C ALA A 24 10.13 6.10 -1.73
N THR A 25 11.42 6.10 -1.39
CA THR A 25 12.20 4.88 -1.15
C THR A 25 11.79 4.20 0.15
N ALA A 26 11.62 4.98 1.23
CA ALA A 26 11.15 4.50 2.53
C ALA A 26 9.76 3.86 2.41
N LEU A 27 8.82 4.52 1.72
CA LEU A 27 7.48 4.00 1.46
C LEU A 27 7.51 2.66 0.71
N ARG A 28 8.32 2.55 -0.35
CA ARG A 28 8.48 1.29 -1.10
C ARG A 28 9.05 0.18 -0.22
N ALA A 29 10.07 0.46 0.57
CA ALA A 29 10.67 -0.51 1.47
C ALA A 29 9.67 -0.98 2.54
N GLN A 30 8.94 -0.06 3.17
CA GLN A 30 7.96 -0.37 4.21
C GLN A 30 6.77 -1.16 3.66
N ALA A 31 6.24 -0.79 2.49
CA ALA A 31 5.17 -1.56 1.84
C ALA A 31 5.63 -2.99 1.48
N THR A 32 6.86 -3.13 0.99
CA THR A 32 7.46 -4.45 0.67
C THR A 32 7.61 -5.31 1.92
N THR A 33 8.11 -4.74 3.02
CA THR A 33 8.22 -5.46 4.29
C THR A 33 6.84 -5.81 4.87
N ALA A 34 5.86 -4.91 4.79
CA ALA A 34 4.51 -5.14 5.32
C ALA A 34 3.83 -6.36 4.70
N LYS A 35 4.06 -6.62 3.41
CA LYS A 35 3.57 -7.80 2.68
C LYS A 35 3.89 -9.13 3.38
N THR A 36 4.97 -9.20 4.16
CA THR A 36 5.34 -10.41 4.93
C THR A 36 4.32 -10.78 6.02
N LYS A 37 3.49 -9.83 6.43
CA LYS A 37 2.46 -9.99 7.48
C LYS A 37 1.06 -10.31 6.92
N ALA A 38 0.93 -10.47 5.60
CA ALA A 38 -0.36 -10.77 4.98
C ALA A 38 -0.93 -12.11 5.44
N TYR A 39 -2.21 -12.11 5.81
CA TYR A 39 -2.99 -13.33 6.02
C TYR A 39 -3.78 -13.60 4.74
N CYS A 40 -3.28 -14.52 3.90
CA CYS A 40 -3.90 -14.83 2.61
C CYS A 40 -3.86 -16.33 2.27
N PRO A 41 -4.51 -17.20 3.08
CA PRO A 41 -4.47 -18.64 2.85
C PRO A 41 -5.32 -19.08 1.64
N TYR A 42 -6.18 -18.22 1.09
CA TYR A 42 -7.09 -18.60 0.01
C TYR A 42 -6.51 -18.27 -1.36
N SER A 43 -6.03 -17.04 -1.56
CA SER A 43 -5.43 -16.63 -2.85
C SER A 43 -3.91 -16.82 -2.91
N HIS A 44 -3.24 -16.89 -1.75
CA HIS A 44 -1.80 -16.80 -1.60
C HIS A 44 -1.17 -15.50 -2.18
N PHE A 45 -2.01 -14.51 -2.51
CA PHE A 45 -1.58 -13.24 -3.06
C PHE A 45 -1.31 -12.23 -1.95
N ARG A 46 -0.04 -12.14 -1.56
CA ARG A 46 0.41 -11.20 -0.52
C ARG A 46 0.53 -9.78 -1.07
N VAL A 47 -0.10 -8.82 -0.40
CA VAL A 47 -0.07 -7.39 -0.70
C VAL A 47 0.32 -6.63 0.57
N GLY A 48 1.18 -5.62 0.42
CA GLY A 48 1.56 -4.69 1.48
C GLY A 48 1.38 -3.25 1.01
N ALA A 49 1.05 -2.36 1.93
CA ALA A 49 0.86 -0.93 1.69
C ALA A 49 1.55 -0.11 2.79
N ALA A 50 1.94 1.11 2.44
CA ALA A 50 2.49 2.09 3.37
C ALA A 50 1.88 3.47 3.09
N VAL A 51 1.61 4.23 4.15
CA VAL A 51 1.02 5.58 4.09
C VAL A 51 1.93 6.52 4.86
N LEU A 52 2.39 7.59 4.21
CA LEU A 52 3.08 8.71 4.86
C LEU A 52 2.04 9.74 5.25
N SER A 53 1.92 10.01 6.55
CA SER A 53 1.01 11.02 7.09
C SER A 53 1.65 12.41 7.04
N SER A 54 0.84 13.46 7.17
CA SER A 54 1.28 14.86 7.12
C SER A 54 2.28 15.24 8.23
N ASP A 55 2.32 14.48 9.33
CA ASP A 55 3.26 14.61 10.44
C ASP A 55 4.59 13.85 10.21
N GLY A 56 4.77 13.25 9.03
CA GLY A 56 5.95 12.48 8.65
C GLY A 56 5.94 11.02 9.12
N ARG A 57 4.87 10.55 9.79
CA ARG A 57 4.79 9.16 10.26
C ARG A 57 4.40 8.22 9.12
N ILE A 58 5.11 7.09 9.00
CA ILE A 58 4.74 6.01 8.09
C ILE A 58 3.95 4.93 8.83
N THR A 59 2.72 4.67 8.42
CA THR A 59 1.95 3.49 8.82
C THR A 59 1.96 2.45 7.72
N THR A 60 1.76 1.17 8.09
CA THR A 60 1.79 0.06 7.14
C THR A 60 0.57 -0.84 7.31
N GLY A 61 0.24 -1.55 6.25
CA GLY A 61 -0.85 -2.53 6.23
C GLY A 61 -0.52 -3.71 5.32
N ALA A 62 -1.18 -4.83 5.58
CA ALA A 62 -1.11 -6.04 4.76
C ALA A 62 -2.53 -6.57 4.57
N ASN A 63 -2.79 -7.29 3.47
CA ASN A 63 -4.12 -7.85 3.25
C ASN A 63 -4.43 -8.96 4.25
N VAL A 64 -5.69 -9.01 4.67
CA VAL A 64 -6.26 -10.02 5.56
C VAL A 64 -7.48 -10.61 4.86
N GLU A 65 -7.36 -11.85 4.42
CA GLU A 65 -8.42 -12.59 3.78
C GLU A 65 -9.36 -13.25 4.80
N ASN A 66 -10.50 -13.71 4.30
CA ASN A 66 -11.47 -14.45 5.07
C ASN A 66 -12.14 -15.49 4.14
N ALA A 67 -12.62 -16.60 4.69
CA ALA A 67 -13.36 -17.61 3.94
C ALA A 67 -14.61 -17.00 3.27
N SER A 68 -15.24 -16.03 3.94
CA SER A 68 -16.25 -15.16 3.33
C SER A 68 -15.54 -14.05 2.56
N TYR A 69 -15.32 -14.26 1.26
CA TYR A 69 -14.54 -13.35 0.42
C TYR A 69 -14.96 -11.87 0.49
N PRO A 70 -16.26 -11.52 0.60
CA PRO A 70 -16.68 -10.12 0.71
C PRO A 70 -16.15 -9.36 1.94
N VAL A 71 -15.75 -10.06 3.01
CA VAL A 71 -15.27 -9.40 4.25
C VAL A 71 -13.75 -9.29 4.34
N GLY A 72 -13.02 -9.78 3.33
CA GLY A 72 -11.58 -9.58 3.24
C GLY A 72 -11.21 -8.08 3.25
N THR A 73 -10.08 -7.75 3.87
CA THR A 73 -9.58 -6.37 3.94
C THR A 73 -8.27 -6.26 3.17
N CYS A 74 -8.22 -5.32 2.22
CA CYS A 74 -7.03 -5.07 1.42
C CYS A 74 -5.97 -4.29 2.21
N ALA A 75 -4.71 -4.35 1.77
CA ALA A 75 -3.59 -3.79 2.51
C ALA A 75 -3.70 -2.26 2.70
N GLU A 76 -4.23 -1.58 1.70
CA GLU A 76 -4.46 -0.13 1.65
C GLU A 76 -5.47 0.30 2.71
N ARG A 77 -6.58 -0.43 2.83
CA ARG A 77 -7.59 -0.19 3.88
C ARG A 77 -7.00 -0.40 5.27
N VAL A 78 -6.17 -1.43 5.46
CA VAL A 78 -5.48 -1.66 6.74
C VAL A 78 -4.50 -0.53 7.06
N ALA A 79 -3.67 -0.10 6.10
CA ALA A 79 -2.69 0.96 6.31
C ALA A 79 -3.36 2.31 6.64
N LEU A 80 -4.45 2.63 5.94
CA LEU A 80 -5.23 3.85 6.17
C LEU A 80 -5.93 3.82 7.53
N ALA A 81 -6.57 2.70 7.88
CA ALA A 81 -7.19 2.53 9.20
C ALA A 81 -6.15 2.66 10.32
N ALA A 82 -4.96 2.09 10.15
CA ALA A 82 -3.85 2.22 11.11
C ALA A 82 -3.33 3.66 11.21
N ALA A 83 -3.29 4.42 10.11
CA ALA A 83 -2.96 5.85 10.13
C ALA A 83 -3.96 6.61 10.99
N VAL A 84 -5.26 6.50 10.67
CA VAL A 84 -6.35 7.22 11.33
C VAL A 84 -6.42 6.89 12.82
N VAL A 85 -6.43 5.60 13.18
CA VAL A 85 -6.50 5.15 14.59
C VAL A 85 -5.27 5.59 15.37
N GLY A 86 -4.10 5.58 14.74
CA GLY A 86 -2.86 6.01 15.37
C GLY A 86 -2.66 7.53 15.39
N GLY A 87 -3.68 8.32 15.03
CA GLY A 87 -3.64 9.80 15.08
C GLY A 87 -2.91 10.46 13.91
N GLY A 88 -2.51 9.71 12.88
CA GLY A 88 -1.94 10.27 11.67
C GLY A 88 -3.05 10.91 10.83
N GLY A 89 -2.99 12.24 10.68
CA GLY A 89 -3.83 12.95 9.72
C GLY A 89 -3.47 12.53 8.30
N VAL A 90 -4.46 12.01 7.58
CA VAL A 90 -4.37 11.64 6.15
C VAL A 90 -4.70 12.82 5.25
#